data_AF-A0A248THF0-F1
#
_entry.id   AF-A0A248THF0-F1
#
_cell.length_a   1.000
_cell.length_b   1.000
_cell.length_c   1.000
_cell.angle_alpha   90.00
_cell.angle_beta   90.00
_cell.angle_gamma   90.00
#
_symmetry.space_group_name_H-M   'P 1'
#
loop_
_entity.id
_entity.type
_entity.pdbx_description
1 polymer ?
#
loop_
_entity_poly.entity_id
_entity_poly.type
_entity_poly.pdbx_seq_one_letter_code
_entity_poly.pdbx_strand_id
1 'polypeptide(L)'
;MTKLLLDERPLIVLPELAVQVGLNEAILLQQIHYWINQKNNLRDGRYWVYNTLKELNDQFPFWSQKTIQRTITSLKKKEVLLTANYNKAGFDKTVWYSIDYEQLDFLVSNRYGQNDHTRESYCPNGNGQNDHTNTLDFTKTSTKNITTTAADNSRVVTNEVNAFDHYQQEIGMLSPYISELIDVWLTDLDNQHEIICFAINIAVSRNGRNWALVESILKDWINKGAKTLSDCQSLQKEFENRGDRNGNSSKIRRGRAQQSKSQNGTERVGRM
;
A
#
# COMPACT_ATOMS: atom_id res chain seq x y z
N MET A 1 -39.96 23.53 -2.85
CA MET A 1 -40.65 22.47 -3.62
C MET A 1 -39.99 22.47 -4.97
N THR A 2 -39.20 21.46 -5.34
CA THR A 2 -39.62 20.13 -5.81
C THR A 2 -38.72 19.03 -5.26
N LYS A 3 -39.20 18.28 -4.26
CA LYS A 3 -38.45 17.27 -3.51
C LYS A 3 -38.85 15.86 -3.95
N LEU A 4 -38.99 15.66 -5.26
CA LEU A 4 -39.49 14.42 -5.91
C LEU A 4 -38.87 14.14 -7.28
N LEU A 5 -37.87 14.91 -7.71
CA LEU A 5 -37.09 14.66 -8.91
C LEU A 5 -35.61 14.71 -8.51
N LEU A 6 -34.81 13.79 -9.03
CA LEU A 6 -33.37 13.89 -8.90
C LEU A 6 -32.95 15.11 -9.73
N ASP A 7 -32.50 16.19 -9.07
CA ASP A 7 -32.00 17.39 -9.75
C ASP A 7 -30.73 17.07 -10.60
N GLU A 8 -30.13 15.91 -10.38
CA GLU A 8 -28.93 15.40 -11.03
C GLU A 8 -29.12 13.92 -11.44
N ARG A 9 -28.47 13.48 -12.53
CA ARG A 9 -28.56 12.08 -12.96
C ARG A 9 -27.78 11.18 -11.98
N PRO A 10 -28.41 10.14 -11.42
CA PRO A 10 -27.73 9.29 -10.45
C PRO A 10 -26.64 8.47 -11.13
N LEU A 11 -25.50 8.32 -10.45
CA LEU A 11 -24.47 7.36 -10.85
C LEU A 11 -24.94 5.95 -10.47
N ILE A 12 -25.17 5.12 -11.48
CA ILE A 12 -25.58 3.72 -11.30
C ILE A 12 -24.32 2.88 -11.21
N VAL A 13 -24.24 2.01 -10.20
CA VAL A 13 -23.15 1.05 -10.03
C VAL A 13 -23.74 -0.30 -9.74
N LEU A 14 -23.36 -1.30 -10.54
CA LEU A 14 -23.73 -2.68 -10.28
C LEU A 14 -22.77 -3.26 -9.24
N PRO A 15 -23.26 -3.75 -8.07
CA PRO A 15 -22.40 -4.33 -7.06
C PRO A 15 -21.57 -5.50 -7.59
N GLU A 16 -22.15 -6.33 -8.45
CA GLU A 16 -21.45 -7.45 -9.09
C GLU A 16 -20.24 -6.96 -9.89
N LEU A 17 -20.42 -5.91 -10.71
CA LEU A 17 -19.31 -5.32 -11.44
C LEU A 17 -18.24 -4.77 -10.49
N ALA A 18 -18.65 -4.06 -9.42
CA ALA A 18 -17.72 -3.51 -8.44
C ALA A 18 -16.91 -4.59 -7.71
N VAL A 19 -17.52 -5.74 -7.42
CA VAL A 19 -16.81 -6.89 -6.84
C VAL A 19 -15.77 -7.44 -7.82
N GLN A 20 -16.03 -7.41 -9.12
CA GLN A 20 -15.11 -7.95 -10.13
C GLN A 20 -14.01 -6.98 -10.56
N VAL A 21 -14.32 -5.70 -10.74
CA VAL A 21 -13.33 -4.73 -11.26
C VAL A 21 -12.86 -3.72 -10.21
N GLY A 22 -13.51 -3.62 -9.06
CA GLY A 22 -13.27 -2.58 -8.05
C GLY A 22 -14.31 -1.46 -8.14
N LEU A 23 -14.61 -0.81 -7.02
CA LEU A 23 -15.68 0.19 -6.94
C LEU A 23 -15.45 1.40 -7.87
N ASN A 24 -14.26 2.00 -7.80
CA ASN A 24 -13.93 3.19 -8.59
C ASN A 24 -13.89 2.85 -10.08
N GLU A 25 -13.30 1.70 -10.43
CA GLU A 25 -13.24 1.17 -11.78
C GLU A 25 -14.64 0.90 -12.33
N ALA A 26 -15.53 0.30 -11.55
CA ALA A 26 -16.90 0.00 -11.96
C ALA A 26 -17.70 1.27 -12.23
N ILE A 27 -17.58 2.29 -11.36
CA ILE A 27 -18.23 3.59 -11.57
C ILE A 27 -17.79 4.22 -12.90
N LEU A 28 -16.47 4.31 -13.13
CA LEU A 28 -15.94 4.92 -14.34
C LEU A 28 -16.32 4.12 -15.60
N LEU A 29 -16.21 2.80 -15.53
CA LEU A 29 -16.54 1.91 -16.65
C LEU A 29 -18.02 1.99 -17.01
N GLN A 30 -18.91 2.00 -16.02
CA GLN A 30 -20.34 2.14 -16.23
C GLN A 30 -20.69 3.49 -16.88
N GLN A 31 -20.02 4.56 -16.45
CA GLN A 31 -20.21 5.88 -17.05
C GLN A 31 -19.74 5.93 -18.52
N ILE A 32 -18.58 5.33 -18.82
CA ILE A 32 -18.08 5.23 -20.19
C ILE A 32 -19.03 4.39 -21.06
N HIS A 33 -19.55 3.27 -20.53
CA HIS A 33 -20.54 2.44 -21.22
C HIS A 33 -21.80 3.24 -21.58
N TYR A 34 -22.31 4.04 -20.64
CA TYR A 34 -23.44 4.93 -20.89
C TYR A 34 -23.17 5.93 -22.04
N TRP A 35 -21.98 6.53 -22.09
CA TRP A 35 -21.62 7.43 -23.19
C TRP A 35 -21.46 6.72 -24.53
N ILE A 36 -20.86 5.52 -24.54
CA ILE A 36 -20.71 4.69 -25.75
C ILE A 36 -22.08 4.29 -26.32
N ASN A 37 -23.06 4.01 -25.46
CA ASN A 37 -24.41 3.62 -25.89
C ASN A 37 -25.17 4.72 -26.63
N GLN A 38 -24.70 5.98 -26.56
CA GLN A 38 -25.21 7.06 -27.41
C GLN A 38 -24.76 6.89 -28.88
N LYS A 39 -23.91 5.90 -29.17
CA LYS A 39 -23.41 5.47 -30.50
C LYS A 39 -22.81 6.60 -31.33
N ASN A 40 -22.15 7.53 -30.65
CA ASN A 40 -21.43 8.61 -31.30
C ASN A 40 -20.00 8.15 -31.61
N ASN A 41 -19.50 8.51 -32.79
CA ASN A 41 -18.11 8.26 -33.24
C ASN A 41 -17.73 6.77 -33.39
N LEU A 42 -18.20 6.15 -34.48
CA LEU A 42 -17.73 4.84 -34.93
C LEU A 42 -16.35 4.99 -35.62
N ARG A 43 -15.33 4.32 -35.08
CA ARG A 43 -13.98 4.23 -35.67
C ARG A 43 -13.40 2.84 -35.44
N ASP A 44 -12.73 2.30 -36.44
CA ASP A 44 -12.10 0.96 -36.40
C ASP A 44 -13.08 -0.15 -35.97
N GLY A 45 -14.34 -0.03 -36.39
CA GLY A 45 -15.42 -0.98 -36.05
C GLY A 45 -15.91 -0.90 -34.60
N ARG A 46 -15.44 0.08 -33.81
CA ARG A 46 -15.84 0.27 -32.41
C ARG A 46 -16.34 1.69 -32.16
N TYR A 47 -17.18 1.84 -31.16
CA TYR A 47 -17.65 3.15 -30.70
C TYR A 47 -16.67 3.73 -29.68
N TRP A 48 -16.41 5.02 -29.81
CA TRP A 48 -15.46 5.72 -28.97
C TRP A 48 -16.05 6.97 -28.36
N VAL A 49 -15.69 7.21 -27.12
CA VAL A 49 -16.01 8.45 -26.40
C VAL A 49 -14.72 9.19 -26.14
N TYR A 50 -14.66 10.46 -26.49
CA TYR A 50 -13.51 11.30 -26.21
C TYR A 50 -13.80 12.18 -25.01
N ASN A 51 -12.87 12.26 -24.08
CA ASN A 51 -13.03 13.06 -22.88
C ASN A 51 -11.65 13.50 -22.35
N THR A 52 -11.54 14.75 -21.92
CA THR A 52 -10.33 15.24 -21.25
C THR A 52 -10.32 14.84 -19.78
N LEU A 53 -9.15 14.87 -19.14
CA LEU A 53 -9.08 14.59 -17.71
C LEU A 53 -9.87 15.60 -16.86
N LYS A 54 -9.99 16.85 -17.34
CA LYS A 54 -10.73 17.91 -16.66
C LYS A 54 -12.23 17.66 -16.74
N GLU A 55 -12.74 17.38 -17.93
CA GLU A 55 -14.15 17.04 -18.14
C GLU A 55 -14.56 15.78 -17.37
N LEU A 56 -13.70 14.75 -17.30
CA LEU A 56 -13.92 13.60 -16.40
C LEU A 56 -14.02 14.03 -14.94
N ASN A 57 -13.22 15.00 -14.51
CA ASN A 57 -13.25 15.50 -13.14
C ASN A 57 -14.52 16.32 -12.85
N ASP A 58 -15.01 17.07 -13.82
CA ASP A 58 -16.28 17.81 -13.73
C ASP A 58 -17.47 16.84 -13.59
N GLN A 59 -17.41 15.64 -14.20
CA GLN A 59 -18.42 14.58 -14.04
C GLN A 59 -18.31 13.82 -12.71
N PHE A 60 -17.11 13.76 -12.14
CA PHE A 60 -16.83 13.09 -10.87
C PHE A 60 -16.21 14.09 -9.88
N PRO A 61 -16.98 15.09 -9.40
CA PRO A 61 -16.46 16.17 -8.56
C PRO A 61 -15.96 15.69 -7.19
N PHE A 62 -16.35 14.49 -6.77
CA PHE A 62 -15.91 13.83 -5.53
C PHE A 62 -14.56 13.09 -5.68
N TRP A 63 -13.99 13.01 -6.88
CA TRP A 63 -12.67 12.45 -7.10
C TRP A 63 -11.64 13.53 -7.42
N SER A 64 -10.39 13.29 -7.02
CA SER A 64 -9.27 14.09 -7.51
C SER A 64 -8.83 13.63 -8.91
N GLN A 65 -8.20 14.51 -9.68
CA GLN A 65 -7.60 14.15 -10.98
C GLN A 65 -6.65 12.94 -10.88
N LYS A 66 -5.93 12.82 -9.76
CA LYS A 66 -5.05 11.67 -9.49
C LYS A 66 -5.81 10.37 -9.32
N THR A 67 -6.98 10.41 -8.69
CA THR A 67 -7.85 9.24 -8.53
C THR A 67 -8.34 8.77 -9.89
N ILE A 68 -8.83 9.68 -10.73
CA ILE A 68 -9.29 9.38 -12.10
C ILE A 68 -8.15 8.77 -12.93
N GLN A 69 -6.95 9.37 -12.91
CA GLN A 69 -5.77 8.84 -13.59
C GLN A 69 -5.43 7.41 -13.13
N ARG A 70 -5.48 7.16 -11.82
CA ARG A 70 -5.20 5.84 -11.25
C ARG A 70 -6.26 4.82 -11.69
N THR A 71 -7.54 5.19 -11.67
CA THR A 71 -8.64 4.33 -12.12
C THR A 71 -8.51 3.99 -13.60
N ILE A 72 -8.22 4.96 -14.47
CA ILE A 72 -7.98 4.72 -15.91
C ILE A 72 -6.79 3.78 -16.08
N THR A 73 -5.69 4.01 -15.37
CA THR A 73 -4.49 3.16 -15.46
C THR A 73 -4.78 1.72 -15.00
N SER A 74 -5.57 1.56 -13.94
CA SER A 74 -6.04 0.26 -13.43
C SER A 74 -6.88 -0.48 -14.47
N LEU A 75 -7.85 0.19 -15.08
CA LEU A 75 -8.70 -0.38 -16.13
C LEU A 75 -7.93 -0.75 -17.40
N LYS A 76 -6.96 0.07 -17.80
CA LYS A 76 -6.06 -0.24 -18.92
C LYS A 76 -5.20 -1.47 -18.64
N LYS A 77 -4.68 -1.60 -17.41
CA LYS A 77 -3.87 -2.75 -17.00
C LYS A 77 -4.69 -4.05 -17.01
N LYS A 78 -5.99 -3.97 -16.75
CA LYS A 78 -6.94 -5.09 -16.86
C LYS A 78 -7.38 -5.35 -18.30
N GLU A 79 -6.93 -4.55 -19.26
CA GLU A 79 -7.28 -4.64 -20.69
C GLU A 79 -8.77 -4.47 -21.00
N VAL A 80 -9.58 -4.04 -20.02
CA VAL A 80 -11.01 -3.76 -20.19
C VAL A 80 -11.25 -2.42 -20.87
N LEU A 81 -10.36 -1.46 -20.63
CA LEU A 81 -10.47 -0.11 -21.18
C LEU A 81 -9.41 0.10 -22.25
N LEU A 82 -9.87 0.29 -23.48
CA LEU A 82 -9.05 0.63 -24.62
C LEU A 82 -8.91 2.16 -24.69
N THR A 83 -7.68 2.62 -24.92
CA THR A 83 -7.40 4.05 -25.12
C THR A 83 -6.75 4.28 -26.47
N ALA A 84 -7.23 5.28 -27.20
CA ALA A 84 -6.66 5.71 -28.48
C ALA A 84 -6.48 7.23 -28.51
N ASN A 85 -5.72 7.69 -29.50
CA ASN A 85 -5.61 9.10 -29.83
C ASN A 85 -5.95 9.29 -31.30
N TYR A 86 -7.07 9.96 -31.56
CA TYR A 86 -7.54 10.29 -32.90
C TYR A 86 -7.53 11.81 -33.17
N ASN A 87 -6.87 12.58 -32.30
CA ASN A 87 -6.83 14.04 -32.42
C ASN A 87 -5.84 14.45 -33.52
N LYS A 88 -6.21 15.47 -34.28
CA LYS A 88 -5.34 16.00 -35.35
C LYS A 88 -4.18 16.84 -34.83
N ALA A 89 -4.33 17.42 -33.63
CA ALA A 89 -3.37 18.33 -33.03
C ALA A 89 -2.70 17.71 -31.80
N GLY A 90 -1.37 17.77 -31.73
CA GLY A 90 -0.59 17.13 -30.64
C GLY A 90 -0.72 17.80 -29.26
N PHE A 91 -1.22 19.04 -29.19
CA PHE A 91 -1.46 19.74 -27.91
C PHE A 91 -2.83 19.38 -27.29
N ASP A 92 -3.71 18.74 -28.06
CA ASP A 92 -5.02 18.32 -27.59
C ASP A 92 -4.87 17.08 -26.70
N LYS A 93 -5.15 17.28 -25.40
CA LYS A 93 -5.03 16.27 -24.36
C LYS A 93 -6.26 15.36 -24.25
N THR A 94 -7.21 15.47 -25.18
CA THR A 94 -8.40 14.62 -25.21
C THR A 94 -8.00 13.19 -25.50
N VAL A 95 -8.44 12.24 -24.67
CA VAL A 95 -8.19 10.82 -24.87
C VAL A 95 -9.48 10.16 -25.33
N TRP A 96 -9.36 9.21 -26.25
CA TRP A 96 -10.48 8.42 -26.74
C TRP A 96 -10.54 7.09 -25.98
N TYR A 97 -11.71 6.76 -25.47
CA TYR A 97 -11.99 5.59 -24.65
C TYR A 97 -12.99 4.67 -25.34
N SER A 98 -12.74 3.37 -25.28
CA SER A 98 -13.67 2.32 -25.66
C SER A 98 -13.57 1.16 -24.68
N ILE A 99 -14.63 0.34 -24.61
CA ILE A 99 -14.69 -0.81 -23.71
C ILE A 99 -14.47 -2.08 -24.52
N ASP A 100 -13.58 -2.94 -24.02
CA ASP A 100 -13.46 -4.30 -24.49
C ASP A 100 -14.40 -5.21 -23.68
N TYR A 101 -15.55 -5.53 -24.27
CA TYR A 101 -16.58 -6.35 -23.63
C TYR A 101 -16.17 -7.83 -23.52
N GLU A 102 -15.32 -8.33 -24.43
CA GLU A 102 -14.86 -9.72 -24.39
C GLU A 102 -13.91 -9.92 -23.20
N GLN A 103 -12.96 -9.00 -23.01
CA GLN A 103 -12.08 -9.03 -21.84
C GLN A 103 -12.82 -8.79 -20.54
N LEU A 104 -13.86 -7.94 -20.55
CA LEU A 104 -14.71 -7.75 -19.37
C LEU A 104 -15.43 -9.05 -19.00
N ASP A 105 -16.03 -9.75 -19.97
CA ASP A 105 -16.74 -11.00 -19.74
C ASP A 105 -15.81 -12.12 -19.27
N PHE A 106 -14.60 -12.20 -19.88
CA PHE A 106 -13.55 -13.11 -19.43
C PHE A 106 -13.16 -12.84 -17.97
N LEU A 107 -12.97 -11.58 -17.56
CA LEU A 107 -12.64 -11.25 -16.17
C LEU A 107 -13.76 -11.59 -15.19
N VAL A 108 -15.01 -11.31 -15.56
CA VAL A 108 -16.18 -11.65 -14.74
C VAL A 108 -16.27 -13.17 -14.59
N SER A 109 -16.11 -13.94 -15.67
CA SER A 109 -16.22 -15.39 -15.70
C SER A 109 -15.05 -16.10 -14.99
N ASN A 110 -13.81 -15.65 -15.20
CA ASN A 110 -12.61 -16.30 -14.69
C ASN A 110 -12.43 -16.11 -13.17
N ARG A 111 -13.02 -15.05 -12.60
CA ARG A 111 -13.03 -14.78 -11.15
C ARG A 111 -13.99 -15.67 -10.35
N TYR A 112 -15.00 -16.28 -10.97
CA TYR A 112 -15.83 -17.30 -10.31
C TYR A 112 -15.05 -18.61 -10.05
N GLY A 113 -13.95 -18.84 -10.77
CA GLY A 113 -13.09 -20.03 -10.62
C GLY A 113 -11.85 -19.83 -9.75
N GLN A 114 -11.53 -18.60 -9.35
CA GLN A 114 -10.36 -18.30 -8.53
C GLN A 114 -10.79 -17.64 -7.23
N ASN A 115 -10.82 -18.41 -6.15
CA ASN A 115 -10.65 -17.90 -4.78
C ASN A 115 -9.23 -17.33 -4.68
N ASP A 116 -8.99 -16.20 -5.33
CA ASP A 116 -7.65 -15.61 -5.38
C ASP A 116 -7.25 -15.19 -3.96
N HIS A 117 -6.10 -15.68 -3.52
CA HIS A 117 -5.50 -15.31 -2.25
C HIS A 117 -5.44 -13.80 -2.17
N THR A 118 -5.72 -13.24 -0.98
CA THR A 118 -5.66 -11.80 -0.70
C THR A 118 -4.32 -11.23 -1.18
N ARG A 119 -4.27 -10.74 -2.42
CA ARG A 119 -3.16 -9.94 -2.90
C ARG A 119 -3.17 -8.70 -2.03
N GLU A 120 -2.12 -8.55 -1.23
CA GLU A 120 -1.87 -7.40 -0.39
C GLU A 120 -2.32 -6.12 -1.11
N SER A 121 -3.15 -5.35 -0.43
CA SER A 121 -3.56 -4.04 -0.88
C SER A 121 -2.31 -3.22 -1.19
N TYR A 122 -2.06 -2.98 -2.47
CA TYR A 122 -1.09 -1.99 -2.92
C TYR A 122 -1.64 -0.62 -2.49
N CYS A 123 -1.28 -0.21 -1.27
CA CYS A 123 -1.47 1.12 -0.74
C CYS A 123 -0.28 1.97 -1.24
N PRO A 124 -0.36 2.68 -2.38
CA PRO A 124 0.65 3.66 -2.67
C PRO A 124 0.56 4.73 -1.59
N ASN A 125 1.70 5.05 -0.99
CA ASN A 125 1.93 6.04 0.06
C ASN A 125 0.77 7.04 0.26
N GLY A 126 0.25 7.07 1.49
CA GLY A 126 -0.70 8.07 1.98
C GLY A 126 -0.12 9.48 2.13
N ASN A 127 0.68 9.96 1.17
CA ASN A 127 1.17 11.34 1.14
C ASN A 127 0.10 12.31 0.57
N GLY A 128 -1.14 12.19 1.06
CA GLY A 128 -2.25 13.02 0.60
C GLY A 128 -3.45 13.09 1.54
N GLN A 129 -3.33 12.62 2.79
CA GLN A 129 -4.37 12.77 3.81
C GLN A 129 -3.81 13.56 4.99
N ASN A 130 -3.63 14.86 4.79
CA ASN A 130 -3.46 15.81 5.88
C ASN A 130 -4.77 16.58 6.06
N ASP A 131 -5.88 15.89 6.29
CA ASP A 131 -7.05 16.53 6.90
C ASP A 131 -6.90 16.42 8.41
N HIS A 132 -6.90 17.56 9.10
CA HIS A 132 -6.90 17.61 10.56
C HIS A 132 -8.18 16.95 11.08
N THR A 133 -8.04 15.71 11.54
CA THR A 133 -9.10 15.03 12.28
C THR A 133 -9.02 15.47 13.73
N ASN A 134 -9.98 16.32 14.14
CA ASN A 134 -10.26 16.57 15.56
C ASN A 134 -10.81 15.28 16.18
N THR A 135 -9.91 14.40 16.63
CA THR A 135 -10.30 13.22 17.40
C THR A 135 -10.40 13.66 18.86
N LEU A 136 -11.62 13.66 19.37
CA LEU A 136 -11.91 13.80 20.80
C LEU A 136 -11.21 12.67 21.55
N ASP A 137 -10.29 13.04 22.45
CA ASP A 137 -9.67 12.15 23.42
C ASP A 137 -10.76 11.54 24.31
N PHE A 138 -11.06 10.26 24.12
CA PHE A 138 -11.77 9.48 25.12
C PHE A 138 -10.76 8.97 26.14
N THR A 139 -10.93 9.42 27.38
CA THR A 139 -10.10 9.08 28.53
C THR A 139 -10.14 7.57 28.82
N LYS A 140 -8.94 7.01 29.03
CA LYS A 140 -8.71 5.63 29.47
C LYS A 140 -9.39 5.39 30.81
N THR A 141 -10.32 4.43 30.87
CA THR A 141 -10.89 3.95 32.15
C THR A 141 -10.22 2.63 32.54
N SER A 142 -9.80 2.60 33.80
CA SER A 142 -9.06 1.57 34.51
C SER A 142 -9.87 0.28 34.78
N THR A 143 -9.11 -0.79 35.08
CA THR A 143 -9.40 -1.91 36.00
C THR A 143 -10.21 -3.11 35.48
N LYS A 144 -9.56 -4.30 35.44
CA LYS A 144 -9.66 -5.31 36.52
C LYS A 144 -8.83 -6.56 36.20
N ASN A 145 -7.88 -6.86 37.10
CA ASN A 145 -7.38 -8.20 37.32
C ASN A 145 -8.52 -9.07 37.84
N ILE A 146 -8.67 -10.28 37.31
CA ILE A 146 -9.45 -11.34 37.93
C ILE A 146 -8.54 -12.55 38.08
N THR A 147 -8.19 -12.83 39.33
CA THR A 147 -7.77 -14.16 39.79
C THR A 147 -9.01 -14.88 40.28
N THR A 148 -9.27 -16.11 39.82
CA THR A 148 -9.95 -17.11 40.63
C THR A 148 -9.47 -18.51 40.22
N THR A 149 -8.92 -19.19 41.22
CA THR A 149 -8.49 -20.59 41.32
C THR A 149 -9.63 -21.58 41.18
N ALA A 150 -9.39 -22.71 40.49
CA ALA A 150 -9.43 -24.09 41.04
C ALA A 150 -9.74 -25.14 39.93
N ALA A 151 -8.72 -25.90 39.52
CA ALA A 151 -8.77 -27.34 39.29
C ALA A 151 -7.47 -27.79 38.58
N ASP A 152 -6.59 -28.40 39.37
CA ASP A 152 -5.89 -29.64 39.04
C ASP A 152 -5.26 -29.78 37.63
N ASN A 153 -4.01 -29.38 37.50
CA ASN A 153 -2.90 -30.30 37.20
C ASN A 153 -1.58 -29.53 37.15
N SER A 154 -0.58 -30.10 37.82
CA SER A 154 0.81 -29.68 37.82
C SER A 154 1.33 -29.47 36.38
N ARG A 155 1.46 -28.20 35.96
CA ARG A 155 2.42 -27.79 34.95
C ARG A 155 3.04 -26.48 35.42
N VAL A 156 4.36 -26.51 35.55
CA VAL A 156 5.22 -25.35 35.73
C VAL A 156 4.80 -24.31 34.70
N VAL A 157 4.21 -23.19 35.14
CA VAL A 157 4.00 -22.02 34.27
C VAL A 157 5.36 -21.35 34.13
N THR A 158 6.22 -21.93 33.30
CA THR A 158 7.20 -21.13 32.58
C THR A 158 6.36 -20.14 31.77
N ASN A 159 6.63 -18.84 31.90
CA ASN A 159 6.26 -17.87 30.88
C ASN A 159 7.08 -18.22 29.62
N GLU A 160 6.79 -19.35 29.01
CA GLU A 160 7.40 -19.80 27.77
C GLU A 160 7.01 -18.76 26.73
N VAL A 161 8.00 -17.97 26.35
CA VAL A 161 7.88 -16.94 25.34
C VAL A 161 7.42 -17.63 24.07
N ASN A 162 6.15 -17.45 23.70
CA ASN A 162 5.56 -18.09 22.55
C ASN A 162 5.57 -17.13 21.35
N ALA A 163 6.32 -17.50 20.31
CA ALA A 163 6.40 -16.76 19.05
C ALA A 163 5.04 -16.50 18.39
N PHE A 164 4.09 -17.43 18.50
CA PHE A 164 2.73 -17.30 17.96
C PHE A 164 1.95 -16.21 18.68
N ASP A 165 1.93 -16.26 20.02
CA ASP A 165 1.24 -15.28 20.84
C ASP A 165 1.88 -13.89 20.68
N HIS A 166 3.21 -13.83 20.61
CA HIS A 166 3.96 -12.59 20.43
C HIS A 166 3.68 -11.93 19.09
N TYR A 167 3.58 -12.73 18.01
CA TYR A 167 3.15 -12.23 16.70
C TYR A 167 1.72 -11.67 16.76
N GLN A 168 0.80 -12.42 17.40
CA GLN A 168 -0.61 -12.03 17.49
C GLN A 168 -0.79 -10.72 18.29
N GLN A 169 -0.01 -10.53 19.35
CA GLN A 169 -0.05 -9.35 20.21
C GLN A 169 0.53 -8.10 19.53
N GLU A 170 1.69 -8.22 18.88
CA GLU A 170 2.44 -7.07 18.38
C GLU A 170 2.10 -6.66 16.93
N ILE A 171 1.77 -7.63 16.08
CA ILE A 171 1.47 -7.40 14.66
C ILE A 171 -0.03 -7.49 14.40
N GLY A 172 -0.70 -8.54 14.90
CA GLY A 172 -2.15 -8.72 14.77
C GLY A 172 -2.53 -10.12 14.27
N MET A 173 -3.62 -10.22 13.50
CA MET A 173 -4.23 -11.49 13.09
C MET A 173 -3.21 -12.52 12.58
N LEU A 174 -3.05 -13.61 13.33
CA LEU A 174 -2.23 -14.75 12.94
C LEU A 174 -3.01 -15.60 11.94
N SER A 175 -2.67 -15.50 10.65
CA SER A 175 -3.28 -16.35 9.63
C SER A 175 -2.66 -17.76 9.64
N PRO A 176 -3.38 -18.79 9.13
CA PRO A 176 -2.84 -20.15 9.06
C PRO A 176 -1.48 -20.21 8.34
N TYR A 177 -1.32 -19.44 7.26
CA TYR A 177 -0.07 -19.35 6.52
C TYR A 177 1.10 -18.81 7.37
N ILE A 178 0.86 -17.75 8.16
CA ILE A 178 1.91 -17.21 9.03
C ILE A 178 2.26 -18.18 10.15
N SER A 179 1.27 -18.92 10.67
CA SER A 179 1.52 -19.99 11.65
C SER A 179 2.46 -21.04 11.08
N GLU A 180 2.20 -21.53 9.86
CA GLU A 180 3.08 -22.50 9.19
C GLU A 180 4.51 -21.96 9.00
N LEU A 181 4.66 -20.67 8.68
CA LEU A 181 5.98 -20.07 8.57
C LEU A 181 6.70 -20.01 9.92
N ILE A 182 6.01 -19.62 11.00
CA ILE A 182 6.60 -19.62 12.35
C ILE A 182 7.05 -21.04 12.73
N ASP A 183 6.24 -22.07 12.44
CA ASP A 183 6.60 -23.48 12.68
C ASP A 183 7.85 -23.91 11.92
N VAL A 184 7.97 -23.55 10.63
CA VAL A 184 9.15 -23.83 9.81
C VAL A 184 10.39 -23.18 10.41
N TRP A 185 10.29 -21.90 10.79
CA TRP A 185 11.42 -21.18 11.39
C TRP A 185 11.81 -21.68 12.78
N LEU A 186 10.85 -22.15 13.58
CA LEU A 186 11.13 -22.81 14.85
C LEU A 186 11.89 -24.13 14.61
N THR A 187 11.50 -24.89 13.59
CA THR A 187 12.21 -26.12 13.21
C THR A 187 13.66 -25.85 12.84
N ASP A 188 13.92 -24.79 12.08
CA ASP A 188 15.28 -24.40 11.64
C ASP A 188 16.15 -23.78 12.77
N LEU A 189 15.51 -23.24 13.80
CA LEU A 189 16.16 -22.57 14.95
C LEU A 189 16.09 -23.40 16.23
N ASP A 190 15.96 -24.73 16.12
CA ASP A 190 15.94 -25.66 17.26
C ASP A 190 14.90 -25.29 18.34
N ASN A 191 13.70 -24.87 17.91
CA ASN A 191 12.57 -24.42 18.74
C ASN A 191 12.87 -23.20 19.65
N GLN A 192 13.78 -22.32 19.24
CA GLN A 192 14.10 -21.11 19.98
C GLN A 192 13.14 -19.95 19.67
N HIS A 193 11.98 -19.96 20.31
CA HIS A 193 10.95 -18.93 20.15
C HIS A 193 11.46 -17.50 20.48
N GLU A 194 12.42 -17.38 21.39
CA GLU A 194 13.00 -16.09 21.80
C GLU A 194 13.63 -15.31 20.64
N ILE A 195 14.27 -16.01 19.70
CA ILE A 195 14.92 -15.39 18.53
C ILE A 195 13.85 -14.75 17.63
N ILE A 196 12.75 -15.47 17.39
CA ILE A 196 11.64 -15.01 16.56
C ILE A 196 10.93 -13.83 17.24
N CYS A 197 10.67 -13.90 18.54
CA CYS A 197 10.10 -12.78 19.30
C CYS A 197 10.98 -11.53 19.23
N PHE A 198 12.30 -11.69 19.31
CA PHE A 198 13.24 -10.58 19.17
C PHE A 198 13.20 -9.95 17.77
N ALA A 199 13.13 -10.79 16.72
CA ALA A 199 12.98 -10.30 15.35
C ALA A 199 11.66 -9.54 15.13
N ILE A 200 10.55 -10.03 15.70
CA ILE A 200 9.23 -9.36 15.68
C ILE A 200 9.32 -7.97 16.32
N ASN A 201 9.92 -7.86 17.51
CA ASN A 201 10.09 -6.58 18.20
C ASN A 201 10.92 -5.57 17.37
N ILE A 202 11.95 -6.04 16.67
CA ILE A 202 12.74 -5.19 15.78
C ILE A 202 11.90 -4.74 14.58
N ALA A 203 11.11 -5.62 13.98
CA ALA A 203 10.24 -5.28 12.87
C ALA A 203 9.20 -4.21 13.26
N VAL A 204 8.60 -4.35 14.45
CA VAL A 204 7.64 -3.41 15.03
C VAL A 204 8.28 -2.05 15.32
N SER A 205 9.47 -2.02 15.93
CA SER A 205 10.18 -0.77 16.22
C SER A 205 10.63 -0.01 14.97
N ARG A 206 10.86 -0.72 13.86
CA ARG A 206 11.16 -0.15 12.54
C ARG A 206 9.91 0.23 11.74
N ASN A 207 8.73 0.17 12.37
CA ASN A 207 7.42 0.44 11.76
C ASN A 207 7.08 -0.48 10.55
N GLY A 208 7.75 -1.63 10.44
CA GLY A 208 7.49 -2.65 9.43
C GLY A 208 6.79 -3.85 10.05
N ARG A 209 5.54 -3.66 10.49
CA ARG A 209 4.71 -4.69 11.14
C ARG A 209 4.20 -5.72 10.13
N ASN A 210 5.10 -6.44 9.46
CA ASN A 210 4.78 -7.52 8.54
C ASN A 210 5.81 -8.65 8.65
N TRP A 211 5.40 -9.86 8.31
CA TRP A 211 6.26 -11.04 8.38
C TRP A 211 7.46 -10.97 7.42
N ALA A 212 7.34 -10.31 6.27
CA ALA A 212 8.45 -10.18 5.32
C ALA A 212 9.67 -9.46 5.95
N LEU A 213 9.44 -8.45 6.79
CA LEU A 213 10.52 -7.80 7.54
C LEU A 213 11.12 -8.74 8.59
N VAL A 214 10.29 -9.44 9.35
CA VAL A 214 10.73 -10.44 10.34
C VAL A 214 11.61 -11.50 9.67
N GLU A 215 11.13 -12.08 8.58
CA GLU A 215 11.85 -13.09 7.81
C GLU A 215 13.18 -12.55 7.25
N SER A 216 13.21 -11.30 6.78
CA SER A 216 14.45 -10.68 6.29
C SER A 216 15.51 -10.54 7.40
N ILE A 217 15.09 -10.25 8.63
CA ILE A 217 15.98 -10.15 9.80
C ILE A 217 16.50 -11.54 10.18
N LEU A 218 15.63 -12.54 10.24
CA LEU A 218 16.00 -13.92 10.55
C LEU A 218 16.98 -14.49 9.51
N LYS A 219 16.72 -14.25 8.21
CA LYS A 219 17.65 -14.63 7.12
C LYS A 219 19.02 -13.95 7.27
N ASP A 220 19.06 -12.67 7.60
CA ASP A 220 20.33 -11.95 7.83
C ASP A 220 21.13 -12.54 9.00
N TRP A 221 20.45 -12.93 10.08
CA TRP A 221 21.09 -13.58 11.24
C TRP A 221 21.63 -14.96 10.90
N ILE A 222 20.86 -15.81 10.22
CA ILE A 222 21.34 -17.12 9.77
C ILE A 222 22.53 -16.98 8.81
N ASN A 223 22.47 -16.05 7.86
CA ASN A 223 23.57 -15.80 6.92
C ASN A 223 24.85 -15.34 7.61
N LYS A 224 24.74 -14.68 8.77
CA LYS A 224 25.86 -14.27 9.62
C LYS A 224 26.24 -15.34 10.66
N GLY A 225 25.57 -16.49 10.66
CA GLY A 225 25.83 -17.61 11.56
C GLY A 225 25.34 -17.41 13.00
N ALA A 226 24.46 -16.44 13.26
CA ALA A 226 23.89 -16.24 14.58
C ALA A 226 22.82 -17.30 14.88
N LYS A 227 23.03 -18.08 15.94
CA LYS A 227 22.12 -19.15 16.39
C LYS A 227 21.67 -19.00 17.84
N THR A 228 22.10 -17.93 18.53
CA THR A 228 21.68 -17.67 19.90
C THR A 228 21.07 -16.28 20.00
N LEU A 229 20.21 -16.07 21.00
CA LEU A 229 19.64 -14.76 21.28
C LEU A 229 20.72 -13.68 21.49
N SER A 230 21.83 -14.06 22.14
CA SER A 230 22.98 -13.18 22.40
C SER A 230 23.67 -12.73 21.11
N ASP A 231 23.84 -13.64 20.15
CA ASP A 231 24.44 -13.31 18.84
C ASP A 231 23.54 -12.35 18.06
N CYS A 232 22.23 -12.60 18.08
CA CYS A 232 21.23 -11.75 17.41
C CYS A 232 21.22 -10.33 17.98
N GLN A 233 21.28 -10.19 19.31
CA GLN A 233 21.40 -8.89 19.97
C GLN A 233 22.70 -8.17 19.61
N SER A 234 23.81 -8.91 19.50
CA SER A 234 25.12 -8.35 19.13
C SER A 234 25.09 -7.83 17.69
N LEU A 235 24.54 -8.61 16.76
CA LEU A 235 24.36 -8.21 15.36
C LEU A 235 23.44 -6.99 15.21
N GLN A 236 22.38 -6.90 16.01
CA GLN A 236 21.50 -5.74 16.02
C GLN A 236 22.22 -4.47 16.49
N LYS A 237 23.02 -4.55 17.57
CA LYS A 237 23.85 -3.42 18.04
C LYS A 237 24.87 -2.99 16.99
N GLU A 238 25.49 -3.95 16.28
CA GLU A 238 26.39 -3.63 15.17
C GLU A 238 25.68 -2.90 14.03
N PHE A 239 24.45 -3.29 13.71
CA PHE A 239 23.66 -2.65 12.67
C PHE A 239 23.30 -1.20 13.02
N GLU A 240 22.83 -0.95 14.25
CA GLU A 240 22.52 0.39 14.76
C GLU A 240 23.76 1.31 14.69
N ASN A 241 24.92 0.82 15.14
CA ASN A 241 26.19 1.54 15.07
C ASN A 241 26.64 1.87 13.64
N ARG A 242 26.27 1.06 12.63
CA ARG A 242 26.58 1.35 11.21
C ARG A 242 25.68 2.45 10.63
N GLY A 243 24.41 2.52 11.05
CA GLY A 243 23.47 3.57 10.64
C GLY A 243 23.96 4.97 11.03
N ASP A 244 24.44 5.13 12.26
CA ASP A 244 24.92 6.40 12.79
C ASP A 244 26.19 6.92 12.09
N ARG A 245 27.10 6.02 11.69
CA ARG A 245 28.33 6.38 10.94
C ARG A 245 28.03 6.92 9.54
N ASN A 246 27.01 6.38 8.86
CA ASN A 246 26.59 6.84 7.53
C ASN A 246 25.79 8.14 7.57
N GLY A 247 25.01 8.36 8.63
CA GLY A 247 24.32 9.64 8.86
C GLY A 247 25.31 10.80 9.03
N ASN A 248 26.42 10.58 9.74
CA ASN A 248 27.40 11.64 10.02
C ASN A 248 28.26 12.00 8.79
N SER A 249 28.62 11.04 7.95
CA SER A 249 29.39 11.27 6.72
C SER A 249 28.60 12.00 5.62
N SER A 250 27.27 11.88 5.61
CA SER A 250 26.40 12.66 4.72
C SER A 250 26.28 14.16 5.10
N LYS A 251 26.37 14.50 6.40
CA LYS A 251 26.42 15.89 6.90
C LYS A 251 27.75 16.58 6.55
N ILE A 252 28.88 15.86 6.66
CA ILE A 252 30.22 16.40 6.35
C ILE A 252 30.35 16.78 4.86
N ARG A 253 29.74 16.00 3.94
CA ARG A 253 29.74 16.31 2.50
C ARG A 253 28.91 17.55 2.14
N ARG A 254 27.85 17.87 2.88
CA ARG A 254 27.03 19.08 2.65
C ARG A 254 27.71 20.37 3.12
N GLY A 255 28.51 20.32 4.20
CA GLY A 255 29.25 21.50 4.68
C GLY A 255 30.40 21.95 3.76
N ARG A 256 31.09 21.01 3.11
CA ARG A 256 32.25 21.32 2.25
C ARG A 256 31.88 21.97 0.91
N ALA A 257 30.66 21.74 0.41
CA ALA A 257 30.16 22.31 -0.84
C ALA A 257 29.74 23.80 -0.74
N GLN A 258 29.56 24.33 0.48
CA GLN A 258 29.20 25.74 0.69
C GLN A 258 30.41 26.67 0.84
N GLN A 259 31.59 26.15 1.23
CA GLN A 259 32.80 26.98 1.35
C GLN A 259 33.54 27.22 0.03
N SER A 260 33.34 26.39 -1.01
CA SER A 260 34.03 26.54 -2.31
C SER A 260 33.42 27.59 -3.25
N LYS A 261 32.31 28.25 -2.87
CA LYS A 261 31.67 29.31 -3.68
C LYS A 261 32.01 30.75 -3.25
N SER A 262 32.83 30.94 -2.21
CA SER A 262 33.13 32.28 -1.65
C SER A 262 34.46 32.90 -2.07
N GLN A 263 35.33 32.21 -2.84
CA GLN A 263 36.69 32.70 -3.11
C GLN A 263 36.97 33.20 -4.55
N ASN A 264 36.02 33.14 -5.50
CA ASN A 264 36.26 33.56 -6.89
C ASN A 264 35.45 34.82 -7.26
N GLY A 265 35.76 35.97 -6.67
CA GLY A 265 34.99 37.18 -6.99
C GLY A 265 35.54 38.52 -6.51
N THR A 266 36.84 38.78 -6.62
CA THR A 266 37.38 40.16 -6.60
C THR A 266 38.76 40.19 -7.23
N GLU A 267 38.85 40.63 -8.49
CA GLU A 267 39.95 41.45 -9.02
C GLU A 267 39.76 41.67 -10.52
N ARG A 268 39.44 42.92 -10.91
CA ARG A 268 39.92 43.65 -12.10
C ARG A 268 38.92 44.74 -12.51
N VAL A 269 39.12 45.95 -11.99
CA VAL A 269 38.88 47.17 -12.76
C VAL A 269 39.96 48.17 -12.40
N GLY A 270 40.76 48.57 -13.39
CA GLY A 270 41.70 49.68 -13.27
C GLY A 270 42.92 49.53 -14.16
N ARG A 271 42.81 49.95 -15.43
CA ARG A 271 43.79 50.84 -16.06
C ARG A 271 43.37 51.29 -17.47
N MET A 272 43.49 52.62 -17.61
CA MET A 272 43.62 53.47 -18.81
C MET A 272 42.35 53.72 -19.62
#